data_AF-A0A9J6FUU5-F1
#
_entry.id   AF-A0A9J6FUU5-F1
#
_cell.length_a   1.000
_cell.length_b   1.000
_cell.length_c   1.000
_cell.angle_alpha   90.00
_cell.angle_beta   90.00
_cell.angle_gamma   90.00
#
_symmetry.space_group_name_H-M   'P 1'
#
loop_
_entity.id
_entity.type
_entity.pdbx_description
1 polymer ?
#
loop_
_entity_poly.entity_id
_entity_poly.type
_entity_poly.pdbx_seq_one_letter_code
_entity_poly.pdbx_strand_id
1 'polypeptide(L)'
;MLLTRPEGWLIPLLKGRSVHISVFGLLFSEIVQYCQNRVYTIPELQTKLSELGFHVGQRVLDLLAVREKNYKRETKLLNILLFVKSSVWKPAKVTAHWYKGTTFMIKFEESVIARDKALESR
;
A
#
# COMPACT_ATOMS: atom_id res chain seq x y z
N MET A 1 39.70 -26.41 -13.09
CA MET A 1 39.64 -25.26 -14.01
C MET A 1 38.34 -24.53 -13.72
N LEU A 2 38.44 -23.46 -12.91
CA LEU A 2 37.33 -22.71 -12.34
C LEU A 2 36.84 -21.67 -13.35
N LEU A 3 35.55 -21.70 -13.71
CA LEU A 3 34.86 -20.53 -14.26
C LEU A 3 33.83 -20.05 -13.23
N THR A 4 34.35 -19.38 -12.20
CA THR A 4 33.55 -18.57 -11.28
C THR A 4 33.04 -17.35 -12.05
N ARG A 5 31.75 -17.36 -12.40
CA ARG A 5 31.06 -16.23 -13.00
C ARG A 5 31.28 -14.97 -12.14
N PRO A 6 31.58 -13.81 -12.75
CA PRO A 6 31.84 -12.58 -12.00
C PRO A 6 30.53 -12.07 -11.40
N GLU A 7 30.45 -12.10 -10.07
CA GLU A 7 29.40 -11.54 -9.18
C GLU A 7 29.26 -10.00 -9.27
N GLY A 8 29.78 -9.36 -10.32
CA GLY A 8 29.86 -7.90 -10.48
C GLY A 8 28.75 -7.25 -11.31
N TRP A 9 27.82 -8.04 -11.87
CA TRP A 9 26.71 -7.53 -12.71
C TRP A 9 25.34 -7.55 -12.02
N LEU A 10 25.27 -7.90 -10.74
CA LEU A 10 24.09 -7.63 -9.95
C LEU A 10 24.04 -6.13 -9.69
N ILE A 11 23.35 -5.44 -10.61
CA ILE A 11 22.83 -4.08 -10.46
C ILE A 11 22.57 -3.83 -8.97
N PRO A 12 23.26 -2.86 -8.33
CA PRO A 12 22.92 -2.44 -6.99
C PRO A 12 21.48 -1.91 -7.08
N LEU A 13 20.52 -2.77 -6.73
CA LEU A 13 19.11 -2.48 -6.84
C LEU A 13 18.87 -1.26 -5.96
N LEU A 14 18.73 -0.12 -6.64
CA LEU A 14 18.80 1.25 -6.12
C LEU A 14 18.46 1.31 -4.64
N LYS A 15 19.48 1.48 -3.80
CA LYS A 15 19.30 1.91 -2.40
C LYS A 15 18.43 3.16 -2.49
N GLY A 16 17.18 3.03 -2.07
CA GLY A 16 16.06 3.85 -2.56
C GLY A 16 16.39 5.34 -2.51
N ARG A 17 16.18 6.04 -3.64
CA ARG A 17 16.19 7.50 -3.62
C ARG A 17 15.10 7.95 -2.66
N SER A 18 15.48 8.57 -1.56
CA SER A 18 14.54 9.16 -0.61
C SER A 18 13.88 10.38 -1.25
N VAL A 19 12.67 10.21 -1.75
CA VAL A 19 11.84 11.32 -2.21
C VAL A 19 11.16 11.95 -0.99
N HIS A 20 11.09 13.29 -0.95
CA HIS A 20 10.42 13.99 0.14
C HIS A 20 8.92 13.65 0.15
N ILE A 21 8.35 13.42 1.34
CA ILE A 21 6.94 13.05 1.50
C ILE A 21 5.99 14.08 0.88
N SER A 22 6.37 15.36 0.87
CA SER A 22 5.57 16.42 0.24
C SER A 22 5.40 16.23 -1.26
N VAL A 23 6.36 15.64 -1.97
CA VAL A 23 6.22 15.40 -3.42
C VAL A 23 5.10 14.40 -3.68
N PHE A 24 5.03 13.35 -2.86
CA PHE A 24 3.91 12.41 -2.91
C PHE A 24 2.59 13.12 -2.55
N GLY A 25 2.58 13.95 -1.50
CA GLY A 25 1.38 14.70 -1.10
C GLY A 25 0.85 15.62 -2.19
N LEU A 26 1.74 16.36 -2.87
CA LEU A 26 1.37 17.25 -3.98
C LEU A 26 0.85 16.47 -5.18
N LEU A 27 1.55 15.39 -5.59
CA LEU A 27 1.10 14.53 -6.67
C LEU A 27 -0.27 13.91 -6.36
N PHE A 28 -0.47 13.43 -5.13
CA PHE A 28 -1.74 12.84 -4.71
C PHE A 28 -2.87 13.87 -4.69
N SER A 29 -2.59 15.10 -4.26
CA SER A 29 -3.57 16.19 -4.31
C SER A 29 -4.04 16.47 -5.75
N GLU A 30 -3.11 16.53 -6.71
CA GLU A 30 -3.45 16.71 -8.13
C GLU A 30 -4.23 15.52 -8.69
N ILE A 31 -3.92 14.29 -8.29
CA ILE A 31 -4.70 13.09 -8.69
C ILE A 31 -6.14 13.20 -8.19
N VAL A 32 -6.35 13.61 -6.94
CA VAL A 32 -7.70 13.79 -6.37
C VAL A 32 -8.46 14.89 -7.11
N GLN A 33 -7.84 16.04 -7.35
CA GLN A 33 -8.44 17.14 -8.10
C GLN A 33 -8.77 16.73 -9.54
N TYR A 34 -7.88 16.01 -10.21
CA TYR A 34 -8.10 15.47 -11.55
C TYR A 34 -9.31 14.53 -11.60
N CYS A 35 -9.45 13.63 -10.62
CA CYS A 35 -10.60 12.73 -10.54
C CYS A 35 -11.88 13.51 -10.26
N GLN A 36 -11.84 14.48 -9.34
CA GLN A 36 -13.00 15.30 -8.96
C GLN A 36 -13.52 16.13 -10.14
N ASN A 37 -12.64 16.70 -10.98
CA ASN A 37 -13.05 17.48 -12.15
C ASN A 37 -13.74 16.65 -13.24
N ARG A 38 -13.63 15.32 -13.19
CA ARG A 38 -14.20 14.39 -14.18
C ARG A 38 -15.39 13.59 -13.66
N VAL A 39 -15.88 13.94 -12.48
CA VAL A 39 -16.87 13.17 -11.74
C VAL A 39 -17.85 14.13 -11.10
N TYR A 40 -19.12 13.73 -11.02
CA TYR A 40 -20.18 14.58 -10.47
C TYR A 40 -20.59 14.19 -9.04
N THR A 41 -20.23 12.99 -8.59
CA THR A 41 -20.64 12.48 -7.27
C THR A 41 -19.45 11.95 -6.45
N ILE A 42 -19.57 12.03 -5.11
CA ILE A 42 -18.54 11.50 -4.19
C ILE A 42 -18.31 9.98 -4.36
N PRO A 43 -19.35 9.14 -4.51
CA PRO A 43 -19.15 7.71 -4.70
C PRO A 43 -18.37 7.37 -5.98
N GLU A 44 -18.63 8.06 -7.09
CA GLU A 44 -17.87 7.89 -8.33
C GLU A 44 -16.40 8.29 -8.16
N LEU A 45 -16.14 9.35 -7.39
CA LEU A 45 -14.78 9.80 -7.09
C LEU A 45 -14.02 8.74 -6.29
N GLN A 46 -14.67 8.16 -5.27
CA GLN A 46 -14.12 7.08 -4.47
C GLN A 46 -13.84 5.84 -5.30
N THR A 47 -14.75 5.42 -6.16
CA THR A 47 -14.55 4.29 -7.07
C THR A 47 -13.35 4.52 -7.99
N LYS A 48 -13.25 5.70 -8.61
CA LYS A 48 -12.15 6.03 -9.52
C LYS A 48 -10.79 6.08 -8.82
N LEU A 49 -10.73 6.64 -7.61
CA LEU A 49 -9.53 6.62 -6.79
C LEU A 49 -9.16 5.19 -6.35
N SER A 50 -10.16 4.35 -6.05
CA SER A 50 -9.96 2.94 -5.71
C SER A 50 -9.38 2.15 -6.88
N GLU A 51 -9.85 2.36 -8.11
CA GLU A 51 -9.31 1.73 -9.32
C GLU A 51 -7.84 2.10 -9.56
N LEU A 52 -7.49 3.38 -9.44
CA LEU A 52 -6.10 3.84 -9.51
C LEU A 52 -5.25 3.20 -8.41
N GLY A 53 -5.76 3.18 -7.18
CA GLY A 53 -5.12 2.57 -6.03
C GLY A 53 -4.92 1.05 -6.20
N PHE A 54 -5.85 0.36 -6.85
CA PHE A 54 -5.76 -1.07 -7.13
C PHE A 54 -4.58 -1.40 -8.05
N HIS A 55 -4.41 -0.65 -9.14
CA HIS A 55 -3.28 -0.83 -10.05
C HIS A 55 -1.93 -0.60 -9.36
N VAL A 56 -1.84 0.45 -8.53
CA VAL A 56 -0.64 0.72 -7.74
C VAL A 56 -0.41 -0.41 -6.72
N GLY A 57 -1.46 -0.83 -6.02
CA GLY A 57 -1.43 -1.89 -5.01
C GLY A 57 -0.95 -3.23 -5.58
N GLN A 58 -1.39 -3.62 -6.78
CA GLN A 58 -0.90 -4.83 -7.46
C GLN A 58 0.61 -4.79 -7.67
N ARG A 59 1.14 -3.66 -8.17
CA ARG A 59 2.59 -3.50 -8.41
C ARG A 59 3.40 -3.48 -7.12
N VAL A 60 2.92 -2.77 -6.11
CA VAL A 60 3.56 -2.72 -4.78
C VAL A 60 3.57 -4.11 -4.14
N LEU A 61 2.46 -4.85 -4.21
CA LEU A 61 2.37 -6.20 -3.69
C LEU A 61 3.38 -7.14 -4.35
N ASP A 62 3.47 -7.11 -5.67
CA ASP A 62 4.44 -7.93 -6.41
C ASP A 62 5.88 -7.55 -6.01
N LEU A 63 6.21 -6.26 -5.92
CA LEU A 63 7.54 -5.80 -5.48
C LEU A 63 7.88 -6.25 -4.05
N LEU A 64 6.92 -6.15 -3.12
CA LEU A 64 7.13 -6.58 -1.73
C LEU A 64 7.29 -8.11 -1.64
N ALA A 65 6.52 -8.87 -2.42
CA ALA A 65 6.64 -10.33 -2.47
C ALA A 65 8.01 -10.79 -3.00
N VAL A 66 8.54 -10.10 -4.02
CA VAL A 66 9.89 -10.34 -4.55
C VAL A 66 10.96 -10.02 -3.50
N ARG A 67 10.83 -8.87 -2.82
CA ARG A 67 11.86 -8.36 -1.90
C ARG A 67 11.92 -9.10 -0.56
N GLU A 68 10.78 -9.45 0.01
CA GLU A 68 10.70 -9.90 1.41
C GLU A 68 10.40 -11.40 1.57
N LYS A 69 9.89 -12.07 0.54
CA LYS A 69 9.31 -13.42 0.68
C LYS A 69 9.83 -14.47 -0.31
N ASN A 70 10.96 -14.24 -1.00
CA ASN A 70 11.52 -15.20 -1.96
C ASN A 70 10.46 -15.71 -2.97
N TYR A 71 9.61 -14.80 -3.47
CA TYR A 71 8.56 -15.11 -4.45
C TYR A 71 7.44 -16.06 -3.95
N LYS A 72 7.36 -16.38 -2.66
CA LYS A 72 6.26 -17.17 -2.10
C LYS A 72 5.05 -16.27 -1.81
N ARG A 73 4.04 -16.35 -2.68
CA ARG A 73 2.76 -15.65 -2.48
C ARG A 73 1.94 -16.41 -1.43
N GLU A 74 1.52 -15.72 -0.39
CA GLU A 74 0.65 -16.30 0.64
C GLU A 74 -0.74 -16.60 0.05
N THR A 75 -1.19 -17.85 0.12
CA THR A 75 -2.49 -18.31 -0.40
C THR A 75 -3.56 -18.47 0.69
N LYS A 76 -3.15 -18.43 1.96
CA LYS A 76 -4.04 -18.50 3.12
C LYS A 76 -4.48 -17.09 3.53
N LEU A 77 -5.78 -16.94 3.80
CA LEU A 77 -6.38 -15.66 4.18
C LEU A 77 -5.73 -15.04 5.42
N LEU A 78 -5.44 -15.84 6.46
CA LEU A 78 -4.75 -15.36 7.65
C LEU A 78 -3.36 -14.81 7.32
N ASN A 79 -2.61 -15.52 6.47
CA ASN A 79 -1.24 -15.17 6.15
C ASN A 79 -1.17 -13.89 5.30
N ILE A 80 -2.10 -13.71 4.35
CA ILE A 80 -2.16 -12.47 3.57
C ILE A 80 -2.56 -11.27 4.46
N LEU A 81 -3.45 -11.47 5.44
CA LEU A 81 -3.80 -10.43 6.41
C LEU A 81 -2.61 -10.05 7.30
N LEU A 82 -1.84 -11.02 7.77
CA LEU A 82 -0.60 -10.79 8.53
C LEU A 82 0.49 -10.12 7.67
N PHE A 83 0.56 -10.48 6.40
CA PHE A 83 1.46 -9.84 5.43
C PHE A 83 1.11 -8.35 5.25
N VAL A 84 -0.17 -8.01 5.09
CA VAL A 84 -0.59 -6.60 4.97
C VAL A 84 -0.21 -5.81 6.22
N LYS A 85 -0.46 -6.36 7.42
CA LYS A 85 -0.06 -5.75 8.70
C LYS A 85 1.45 -5.52 8.83
N SER A 86 2.27 -6.48 8.40
CA SER A 86 3.71 -6.47 8.71
C SER A 86 4.56 -5.81 7.62
N SER A 87 4.20 -6.02 6.36
CA SER A 87 5.05 -5.73 5.20
C SER A 87 4.54 -4.52 4.41
N VAL A 88 3.22 -4.37 4.29
CA VAL A 88 2.59 -3.29 3.51
C VAL A 88 2.35 -2.06 4.36
N TRP A 89 1.70 -2.22 5.52
CA TRP A 89 1.29 -1.11 6.37
C TRP A 89 1.58 -1.42 7.83
N LYS A 90 2.82 -1.15 8.28
CA LYS A 90 3.28 -1.39 9.65
C LYS A 90 2.39 -0.79 10.75
N PRO A 91 1.88 0.45 10.63
CA PRO A 91 0.95 1.00 11.61
C PRO A 91 -0.52 0.53 11.47
N ALA A 92 -0.85 -0.44 10.61
CA ALA A 92 -2.24 -0.88 10.45
C ALA A 92 -2.62 -1.88 11.56
N LYS A 93 -3.83 -1.73 12.11
CA LYS A 93 -4.41 -2.68 13.07
C LYS A 93 -5.41 -3.58 12.35
N VAL A 94 -5.00 -4.79 12.00
CA VAL A 94 -5.92 -5.79 11.47
C VAL A 94 -6.75 -6.37 12.61
N THR A 95 -8.08 -6.22 12.54
CA THR A 95 -9.04 -6.78 13.50
C THR A 95 -10.00 -7.72 12.78
N ALA A 96 -10.15 -8.95 13.26
CA ALA A 96 -11.23 -9.81 12.78
C ALA A 96 -12.54 -9.36 13.44
N HIS A 97 -13.54 -8.99 12.66
CA HIS A 97 -14.89 -8.74 13.18
C HIS A 97 -15.78 -9.85 12.65
N TRP A 98 -16.15 -10.80 13.51
CA TRP A 98 -17.03 -11.90 13.16
C TRP A 98 -18.45 -11.38 12.91
N TYR A 99 -18.68 -10.72 11.78
CA TYR A 99 -20.00 -10.40 11.27
C TYR A 99 -20.30 -11.39 10.14
N LYS A 100 -21.29 -12.27 10.37
CA LYS A 100 -21.75 -13.30 9.41
C LYS A 100 -20.62 -14.19 8.83
N GLY A 101 -19.57 -14.45 9.60
CA GLY A 101 -18.62 -15.55 9.36
C GLY A 101 -17.46 -15.31 8.37
N THR A 102 -17.40 -14.18 7.64
CA THR A 102 -16.42 -14.02 6.54
C THR A 102 -15.75 -12.64 6.43
N THR A 103 -16.08 -11.66 7.29
CA THR A 103 -15.55 -10.29 7.17
C THR A 103 -14.33 -10.05 8.06
N PHE A 104 -13.22 -9.60 7.47
CA PHE A 104 -12.03 -9.14 8.20
C PHE A 104 -11.91 -7.62 8.06
N MET A 105 -11.66 -6.91 9.16
CA MET A 105 -11.65 -5.45 9.16
C MET A 105 -10.25 -4.92 9.46
N ILE A 106 -9.63 -4.31 8.47
CA ILE A 106 -8.39 -3.56 8.65
C ILE A 106 -8.77 -2.18 9.19
N LYS A 107 -8.42 -1.92 10.46
CA LYS A 107 -8.62 -0.62 11.09
C LYS A 107 -7.33 0.19 11.03
N PHE A 108 -7.46 1.47 10.77
CA PHE A 108 -6.36 2.40 11.00
C PHE A 108 -5.99 2.43 12.48
N GLU A 109 -4.74 2.76 12.76
CA GLU A 109 -4.32 3.03 14.13
C GLU A 109 -5.07 4.24 14.69
N GLU A 110 -5.29 4.23 15.99
CA GLU A 110 -5.98 5.33 16.68
C GLU A 110 -5.24 6.67 16.53
N SER A 111 -3.91 6.63 16.40
CA SER A 111 -3.06 7.79 16.11
C SER A 111 -3.38 8.45 14.76
N VAL A 112 -3.71 7.66 13.73
CA VAL A 112 -4.09 8.15 12.41
C VAL A 112 -5.47 8.79 12.46
N ILE A 113 -6.41 8.15 13.17
CA ILE A 113 -7.78 8.63 13.35
C ILE A 113 -7.78 9.94 14.17
N ALA A 114 -6.96 10.00 15.22
CA ALA A 114 -6.82 11.19 16.06
C ALA A 114 -6.26 12.39 15.27
N ARG A 115 -5.29 12.13 14.37
CA ARG A 115 -4.73 13.19 13.50
C ARG A 115 -5.76 13.72 12.50
N ASP A 116 -6.57 12.84 11.91
CA ASP A 116 -7.64 13.21 10.99
C ASP A 116 -8.68 14.12 11.69
N LYS A 117 -9.14 13.71 12.88
CA LYS A 117 -10.04 14.52 13.73
C LYS A 117 -9.44 15.89 14.11
N ALA A 118 -8.15 15.97 14.36
CA ALA A 118 -7.48 17.22 14.71
C ALA A 118 -7.35 18.19 13.51
N LEU A 119 -7.43 17.67 12.28
CA LEU A 119 -7.44 18.50 11.07
C LEU A 119 -8.85 18.98 10.71
N GLU A 120 -9.90 18.22 11.04
CA GLU A 120 -11.30 18.66 10.87
C GLU A 120 -11.70 19.79 11.83
N SER A 121 -11.00 19.97 12.96
CA SER A 121 -11.27 21.05 13.92
C SER A 121 -10.59 22.39 13.57
N ARG A 122 -9.99 22.51 12.38
CA ARG A 122 -9.31 23.72 11.88
C ARG A 122 -10.00 24.23 10.63
#